data_AF-A0A2N1MZ84-F1
#
_entry.id   AF-A0A2N1MZ84-F1
#
_cell.length_a   1.000
_cell.length_b   1.000
_cell.length_c   1.000
_cell.angle_alpha   90.00
_cell.angle_beta   90.00
_cell.angle_gamma   90.00
#
_symmetry.space_group_name_H-M   'P 1'
#
loop_
_entity.id
_entity.type
_entity.pdbx_description
1 polymer ?
#
loop_
_entity_poly.entity_id
_entity_poly.type
_entity_poly.pdbx_seq_one_letter_code
_entity_poly.pdbx_strand_id
1 'polypeptide(L)' 'IKHPMDLFTINSKLENNQYISLEEFENDIHLIFRNCYTYNDINSKVYCSGEALE' A
#
# COMPACT_ATOMS: atom_id res chain seq x y z
N ILE A 1 9.70 8.51 0.84
CA ILE A 1 8.69 7.68 1.54
C ILE A 1 9.22 7.31 2.92
N LYS A 2 8.52 7.68 4.00
CA LYS A 2 8.98 7.43 5.39
C LYS A 2 8.56 6.07 5.94
N HIS A 3 7.46 5.53 5.44
CA HIS A 3 6.91 4.23 5.82
C HIS A 3 6.68 3.41 4.55
N PRO A 4 7.70 2.70 4.03
CA PRO A 4 7.53 1.85 2.85
C PRO A 4 6.56 0.70 3.16
N MET A 5 5.79 0.29 2.16
CA MET A 5 4.86 -0.85 2.24
C MET A 5 4.70 -1.46 0.85
N ASP A 6 4.50 -2.78 0.81
CA ASP A 6 4.30 -3.57 -0.41
C ASP A 6 3.47 -4.84 -0.09
N LEU A 7 2.93 -5.48 -1.13
CA LEU A 7 2.04 -6.65 -0.97
C LEU A 7 2.75 -7.87 -0.37
N PHE A 8 4.06 -8.05 -0.57
CA PHE A 8 4.82 -9.14 0.04
C PHE A 8 4.95 -8.93 1.56
N THR A 9 5.22 -7.70 1.98
CA THR A 9 5.24 -7.32 3.40
C THR A 9 3.87 -7.54 4.03
N ILE A 10 2.78 -7.12 3.37
CA ILE A 10 1.42 -7.35 3.85
C ILE A 10 1.10 -8.84 3.99
N ASN A 11 1.44 -9.65 2.98
CA ASN A 11 1.22 -11.09 3.01
C ASN A 11 1.97 -11.75 4.18
N SER A 12 3.25 -11.39 4.37
CA SER A 12 4.05 -11.87 5.50
C SER A 12 3.42 -11.51 6.85
N LYS A 13 2.95 -10.27 7.01
CA LYS A 13 2.25 -9.84 8.24
C LYS A 13 0.97 -10.64 8.49
N LEU A 14 0.22 -10.94 7.44
CA LEU A 14 -1.01 -11.74 7.53
C LEU A 14 -0.71 -13.19 7.95
N GLU A 15 0.24 -13.85 7.28
CA GLU A 15 0.64 -15.24 7.58
C GLU A 15 1.19 -15.40 9.00
N ASN A 16 1.85 -14.36 9.52
CA ASN A 16 2.40 -14.34 10.86
C ASN A 16 1.44 -13.79 11.93
N ASN A 17 0.14 -13.63 11.62
CA ASN A 17 -0.89 -13.10 12.53
C ASN A 17 -0.51 -11.75 13.18
N GLN A 18 0.16 -10.87 12.42
CA GLN A 18 0.63 -9.57 12.92
C GLN A 18 -0.40 -8.44 12.79
N TYR A 19 -1.58 -8.73 12.24
CA TYR A 19 -2.71 -7.82 12.23
C TYR A 19 -3.67 -8.20 13.35
N ILE A 20 -3.90 -7.28 14.28
CA ILE A 20 -4.82 -7.47 15.40
C ILE A 20 -6.26 -7.17 14.97
N SER A 21 -6.42 -6.34 13.94
CA SER A 21 -7.72 -5.96 13.38
C SER A 21 -7.67 -5.88 11.85
N LEU A 22 -8.85 -5.92 11.23
CA LEU A 22 -9.01 -5.67 9.80
C LEU A 22 -8.55 -4.26 9.40
N GLU A 23 -8.73 -3.29 10.31
CA GLU A 23 -8.33 -1.89 10.09
C GLU A 23 -6.81 -1.74 9.92
N GLU A 24 -6.01 -2.49 10.67
CA GLU A 24 -4.54 -2.46 10.50
C GLU A 24 -4.11 -3.01 9.14
N PHE A 25 -4.77 -4.06 8.65
CA PHE A 25 -4.53 -4.62 7.31
C PHE A 25 -4.95 -3.63 6.22
N GLU A 26 -6.13 -3.03 6.35
CA GLU A 26 -6.65 -2.03 5.41
C GLU A 26 -5.73 -0.80 5.34
N ASN A 27 -5.23 -0.33 6.48
CA ASN A 27 -4.31 0.79 6.55
C ASN A 27 -3.01 0.55 5.78
N ASP A 28 -2.47 -0.66 5.80
CA ASP A 28 -1.26 -1.00 5.04
C ASP A 28 -1.55 -1.09 3.53
N ILE A 29 -2.74 -1.55 3.13
CA ILE A 29 -3.17 -1.50 1.72
C ILE A 29 -3.25 -0.04 1.24
N HIS A 30 -3.93 0.83 1.99
CA HIS A 30 -4.00 2.26 1.68
C HIS A 30 -2.63 2.93 1.67
N LEU A 31 -1.70 2.47 2.53
CA LEU A 31 -0.33 3.00 2.57
C LEU A 31 0.44 2.71 1.27
N ILE A 32 0.20 1.58 0.59
CA ILE A 32 0.78 1.30 -0.73
C ILE A 32 0.36 2.38 -1.74
N PHE A 33 -0.94 2.67 -1.83
CA PHE A 33 -1.46 3.67 -2.77
C PHE A 33 -1.02 5.09 -2.41
N ARG A 34 -1.09 5.48 -1.13
CA ARG A 34 -0.58 6.79 -0.66
C ARG A 34 0.90 6.98 -0.99
N ASN A 35 1.72 5.95 -0.79
CA ASN A 35 3.12 5.99 -1.17
C ASN A 35 3.31 6.08 -2.68
N CYS A 36 2.50 5.34 -3.46
CA CYS A 36 2.47 5.41 -4.92
C CYS A 36 2.21 6.86 -5.39
N TYR A 37 1.17 7.50 -4.87
CA TYR A 37 0.80 8.86 -5.26
C TYR A 37 1.76 9.93 -4.74
N THR A 38 2.40 9.69 -3.60
CA THR A 38 3.40 10.62 -3.04
C THR A 38 4.70 10.59 -3.83
N TYR A 39 5.10 9.43 -4.35
CA TYR A 39 6.39 9.26 -5.03
C TYR A 39 6.31 9.56 -6.54
N ASN A 40 5.21 9.16 -7.18
CA ASN A 40 5.09 9.23 -8.63
C ASN A 40 4.39 10.52 -9.08
N ASP A 41 4.80 11.06 -10.24
CA ASP A 41 4.10 12.19 -10.87
C ASP A 41 2.67 11.80 -11.26
N ILE A 42 1.72 12.72 -11.09
CA ILE A 42 0.29 12.51 -11.40
C ILE A 42 0.03 12.08 -12.86
N ASN A 43 0.89 12.47 -13.80
CA ASN A 43 0.77 12.10 -15.21
C ASN A 43 1.55 10.82 -15.55
N SER A 44 2.23 10.22 -14.57
CA SER A 44 2.97 8.99 -14.79
C SER A 44 2.03 7.80 -14.93
N LYS A 45 2.41 6.84 -15.78
CA LYS A 45 1.64 5.58 -15.93
C LYS A 45 1.44 4.85 -14.61
N VAL A 46 2.40 4.95 -13.69
CA VAL A 46 2.36 4.28 -12.39
C VAL A 46 1.30 4.91 -11.49
N TYR A 47 1.24 6.25 -11.44
CA TYR A 47 0.20 6.96 -10.69
C TYR A 47 -1.20 6.60 -11.20
N CYS A 48 -1.44 6.73 -12.51
CA CYS A 48 -2.74 6.42 -13.10
C CYS A 48 -3.13 4.95 -12.93
N SER A 49 -2.15 4.03 -12.95
CA SER A 49 -2.41 2.61 -12.70
C SER A 49 -2.77 2.35 -11.24
N GLY A 50 -2.18 3.11 -10.30
CA GLY A 50 -2.58 3.11 -8.89
C GLY A 50 -4.03 3.54 -8.72
N GLU A 51 -4.41 4.68 -9.31
CA GLU A 51 -5.79 5.20 -9.24
C GLU A 51 -6.82 4.25 -9.84
N ALA A 52 -6.46 3.49 -10.89
CA ALA A 52 -7.37 2.54 -11.50
C ALA A 52 -7.54 1.24 -10.69
N LEU A 53 -6.60 0.95 -9.77
CA LEU A 53 -6.57 -0.27 -8.98
C LEU A 53 -7.15 -0.08 -7.57
N GLU A 54 -6.99 1.11 -6.98
CA GLU A 54 -7.59 1.50 -5.69
C GLU A 54 -9.12 1.62 -5.78
#